data_AF-A0A432U5E6-F1
#
_entry.id   AF-A0A432U5E6-F1
#
_cell.length_a   1.000
_cell.length_b   1.000
_cell.length_c   1.000
_cell.angle_alpha   90.00
_cell.angle_beta   90.00
_cell.angle_gamma   90.00
#
_symmetry.space_group_name_H-M   'P 1'
#
loop_
_entity.id
_entity.type
_entity.pdbx_description
1 polymer ?
#
loop_
_entity_poly.entity_id
_entity_poly.type
_entity_poly.pdbx_seq_one_letter_code
_entity_poly.pdbx_strand_id
1 'polypeptide(L)'
;MQQRVNLARAFAYDADIILMDEPFSAVDALTRLNLQKLLIELSEQYQKTVIYVTHSADEAILMSDRIAVLTNKTGGIHSIHSVDVPRPRLQHADLNSSATPDSLKGKLWKEMISQNAEASNLQFQSSSHNKNKIGVWQALWLPILVLSIWEFLARFGMVDQLFWPAPTHQFMMLIQQLANGNLIPDTLATMSRMLITLFLSIIIGGGVGFAMGLSPRIRNALYPTVAALYPIPKIVILPFCMLIFGIGPTSLIALGTIAASFLILMNTFAGVMNVPMDIVMAGKIYGANKFQLVSKVILPAALPFIFVGIRLGMGMALAVMVASEFIASDDGLGYTVWTSWQILDMDTMFPAIIIVTFIGVMFHHGMKWIEKKYLPWQKGRN
;
A
#
# COMPACT_ATOMS: atom_id res chain seq x y z
N MET A 1 30.02 -15.98 -4.06
CA MET A 1 30.99 -15.37 -4.99
C MET A 1 31.12 -13.86 -4.83
N GLN A 2 30.03 -13.09 -4.76
CA GLN A 2 30.08 -11.62 -4.71
C GLN A 2 30.94 -11.04 -3.56
N GLN A 3 30.86 -11.58 -2.34
CA GLN A 3 31.66 -11.08 -1.21
C GLN A 3 33.18 -11.32 -1.36
N ARG A 4 33.60 -12.44 -1.97
CA ARG A 4 35.03 -12.69 -2.28
C ARG A 4 35.57 -11.68 -3.29
N VAL A 5 34.76 -11.30 -4.27
CA VAL A 5 35.12 -10.28 -5.28
C VAL A 5 35.23 -8.90 -4.64
N ASN A 6 34.34 -8.55 -3.71
CA ASN A 6 34.41 -7.28 -2.99
C ASN A 6 35.65 -7.18 -2.09
N LEU A 7 36.01 -8.28 -1.40
CA LEU A 7 37.25 -8.34 -0.62
C LEU A 7 38.49 -8.17 -1.53
N ALA A 8 38.55 -8.90 -2.65
CA ALA A 8 39.63 -8.77 -3.62
C ALA A 8 39.74 -7.34 -4.20
N ARG A 9 38.61 -6.69 -4.48
CA ARG A 9 38.57 -5.30 -4.93
C ARG A 9 39.10 -4.32 -3.88
N ALA A 10 38.79 -4.55 -2.60
CA ALA A 10 39.28 -3.69 -1.51
C ALA A 10 40.81 -3.73 -1.40
N PHE A 11 41.42 -4.91 -1.56
CA PHE A 11 42.88 -5.08 -1.53
C PHE A 11 43.57 -4.68 -2.85
N ALA A 12 42.89 -4.75 -3.99
CA ALA A 12 43.44 -4.34 -5.28
C ALA A 12 43.68 -2.83 -5.42
N TYR A 13 43.01 -2.00 -4.60
CA TYR A 13 43.13 -0.55 -4.63
C TYR A 13 44.31 -0.01 -3.79
N ASP A 14 45.12 -0.90 -3.19
CA ASP A 14 46.29 -0.60 -2.35
C ASP A 14 46.07 0.50 -1.28
N ALA A 15 44.85 0.65 -0.76
CA ALA A 15 44.56 1.64 0.28
C ALA A 15 45.24 1.27 1.61
N ASP A 16 45.71 2.26 2.37
CA ASP A 16 46.33 2.05 3.70
C ASP A 16 45.29 1.69 4.78
N ILE A 17 44.05 2.17 4.60
CA ILE A 17 42.91 1.93 5.49
C ILE A 17 41.77 1.31 4.69
N ILE A 18 41.26 0.17 5.15
CA ILE A 18 40.14 -0.54 4.55
C ILE A 18 38.93 -0.46 5.48
N LEU A 19 37.84 0.10 4.97
CA LEU A 19 36.56 0.18 5.68
C LEU A 19 35.63 -0.94 5.21
N MET A 20 35.05 -1.70 6.13
CA MET A 20 34.14 -2.79 5.81
C MET A 20 32.87 -2.73 6.66
N ASP A 21 31.70 -2.76 6.03
CA ASP A 21 30.42 -2.83 6.73
C ASP A 21 29.83 -4.23 6.58
N GLU A 22 29.66 -4.94 7.69
CA GLU A 22 29.19 -6.33 7.78
C GLU A 22 29.71 -7.28 6.68
N PRO A 23 31.04 -7.42 6.52
CA PRO A 23 31.63 -8.13 5.37
C PRO A 23 31.26 -9.63 5.28
N PHE A 24 30.69 -10.21 6.33
CA PHE A 24 30.42 -11.65 6.46
C PHE A 24 28.96 -12.03 6.77
N SER A 25 28.03 -11.07 6.85
CA SER A 25 26.65 -11.34 7.29
C SER A 25 25.84 -12.21 6.32
N ALA A 26 26.13 -12.12 5.01
CA ALA A 26 25.40 -12.81 3.94
C ALA A 26 26.06 -14.12 3.43
N VAL A 27 26.97 -14.73 4.20
CA VAL A 27 27.62 -16.02 3.84
C VAL A 27 27.36 -17.11 4.87
N ASP A 28 27.35 -18.35 4.37
CA ASP A 28 27.25 -19.55 5.20
C ASP A 28 28.45 -19.69 6.15
N ALA A 29 28.28 -20.49 7.20
CA ALA A 29 29.25 -20.62 8.29
C ALA A 29 30.65 -21.07 7.83
N LEU A 30 30.74 -21.99 6.87
CA LEU A 30 32.04 -22.50 6.40
C LEU A 30 32.74 -21.46 5.50
N THR A 31 31.98 -20.81 4.63
CA THR A 31 32.51 -19.72 3.79
C THR A 31 32.97 -18.54 4.64
N ARG A 32 32.23 -18.20 5.70
CA ARG A 32 32.57 -17.16 6.66
C ARG A 32 33.92 -17.38 7.32
N LEU A 33 34.16 -18.59 7.86
CA LEU A 33 35.44 -18.94 8.49
C LEU A 33 36.62 -18.78 7.52
N ASN A 34 36.46 -19.24 6.28
CA ASN A 34 37.48 -19.11 5.26
C ASN A 34 37.77 -17.65 4.90
N LEU A 35 36.74 -16.81 4.82
CA LEU A 35 36.87 -15.39 4.52
C LEU A 35 37.52 -14.60 5.67
N GLN A 36 37.17 -14.93 6.92
CA GLN A 36 37.78 -14.36 8.10
C GLN A 36 39.28 -14.66 8.16
N LYS A 37 39.65 -15.94 7.98
CA LYS A 37 41.05 -16.34 7.92
C LYS A 37 41.82 -15.59 6.82
N LEU A 38 41.24 -15.53 5.62
CA LEU A 38 41.84 -14.80 4.50
C LEU A 38 42.03 -13.31 4.80
N LEU A 39 41.05 -12.65 5.43
CA LEU A 39 41.16 -11.24 5.79
C LEU A 39 42.29 -11.00 6.80
N ILE A 40 42.44 -11.86 7.81
CA ILE A 40 43.57 -11.79 8.76
C ILE A 40 44.89 -11.90 8.01
N GLU A 41 45.06 -12.97 7.21
CA GLU A 41 46.30 -13.24 6.47
C GLU A 41 46.68 -12.08 5.55
N LEU A 42 45.72 -11.54 4.80
CA LEU A 42 45.96 -10.40 3.92
C LEU A 42 46.27 -9.12 4.69
N SER A 43 45.59 -8.86 5.81
CA SER A 43 45.86 -7.67 6.63
C SER A 43 47.28 -7.70 7.21
N GLU A 44 47.75 -8.87 7.63
CA GLU A 44 49.10 -9.06 8.20
C GLU A 44 50.18 -9.02 7.11
N GLN A 45 49.96 -9.69 5.98
CA GLN A 45 50.92 -9.74 4.88
C GLN A 45 51.14 -8.35 4.25
N TYR A 46 50.07 -7.58 4.07
CA TYR A 46 50.13 -6.26 3.42
C TYR A 46 50.15 -5.09 4.41
N GLN A 47 50.23 -5.37 5.72
CA GLN A 47 50.26 -4.37 6.80
C GLN A 47 49.15 -3.32 6.68
N LYS A 48 47.94 -3.76 6.33
CA LYS A 48 46.78 -2.86 6.11
C LYS A 48 45.99 -2.65 7.40
N THR A 49 45.57 -1.40 7.63
CA THR A 49 44.66 -1.10 8.75
C THR A 49 43.23 -1.38 8.32
N VAL A 50 42.53 -2.27 9.04
CA VAL A 50 41.14 -2.62 8.73
C VAL A 50 40.21 -2.13 9.83
N ILE A 51 39.22 -1.33 9.45
CA ILE A 51 38.09 -0.95 10.32
C ILE A 51 36.86 -1.66 9.78
N TYR A 52 36.27 -2.53 10.59
CA TYR A 52 35.05 -3.21 10.18
C TYR A 52 33.95 -3.14 11.24
N VAL A 53 32.71 -3.10 10.76
CA VAL A 53 31.50 -3.10 11.58
C VAL A 53 30.91 -4.50 11.57
N THR A 54 30.61 -5.04 12.76
CA THR A 54 29.93 -6.33 12.93
C THR A 54 28.95 -6.26 14.09
N HIS A 55 27.87 -7.04 14.00
CA HIS A 55 26.94 -7.29 15.10
C HIS A 55 27.32 -8.54 15.93
N SER A 56 28.43 -9.21 15.60
CA SER A 56 28.91 -10.41 16.29
C SER A 56 30.10 -10.12 17.19
N ALA A 57 29.92 -10.28 18.50
CA ALA A 57 31.00 -10.16 19.47
C ALA A 57 32.14 -11.18 19.21
N ASP A 58 31.80 -12.36 18.71
CA ASP A 58 32.79 -13.40 18.40
C ASP A 58 33.68 -13.00 17.21
N GLU A 59 33.09 -12.38 16.20
CA GLU A 59 33.85 -11.83 15.07
C GLU A 59 34.72 -10.66 15.50
N ALA A 60 34.20 -9.79 16.37
CA ALA A 60 34.92 -8.67 16.95
C ALA A 60 36.20 -9.15 17.69
N ILE A 61 36.06 -10.13 18.58
CA ILE A 61 37.18 -10.66 19.37
C ILE A 61 38.18 -11.43 18.49
N LEU A 62 37.69 -12.21 17.52
CA LEU A 62 38.56 -13.02 16.67
C LEU A 62 39.49 -12.17 15.81
N MET A 63 38.97 -11.08 15.24
CA MET A 63 39.62 -10.40 14.12
C MET A 63 40.26 -9.05 14.48
N SER A 64 39.89 -8.43 15.61
CA SER A 64 40.31 -7.07 15.95
C SER A 64 41.29 -7.02 17.12
N ASP A 65 42.15 -6.02 17.15
CA ASP A 65 43.00 -5.72 18.32
C ASP A 65 42.34 -4.69 19.25
N ARG A 66 41.34 -3.96 18.72
CA ARG A 66 40.53 -2.98 19.45
C ARG A 66 39.08 -3.06 18.99
N ILE A 67 38.15 -3.07 19.94
CA ILE A 67 36.71 -3.12 19.70
C ILE A 67 36.09 -1.82 20.20
N ALA A 68 35.47 -1.05 19.30
CA ALA A 68 34.68 0.11 19.67
C ALA A 68 33.19 -0.27 19.72
N VAL A 69 32.54 -0.09 20.86
CA VAL A 69 31.10 -0.29 21.00
C VAL A 69 30.39 1.02 20.67
N LEU A 70 29.45 1.00 19.73
CA LEU A 70 28.71 2.19 19.32
C LEU A 70 27.46 2.38 20.17
N THR A 71 27.08 3.64 20.40
CA THR A 71 25.82 4.02 21.02
C THR A 71 24.68 3.93 20.01
N ASN A 72 23.54 3.37 20.43
CA ASN A 72 22.34 3.27 19.58
C ASN A 72 21.68 4.64 19.28
N LYS A 73 21.99 5.69 20.04
CA LYS A 73 21.32 7.01 19.97
C LYS A 73 21.93 7.97 18.95
N THR A 74 23.26 8.02 18.83
CA THR A 74 23.96 9.05 18.05
C THR A 74 25.01 8.48 17.08
N GLY A 75 25.22 7.15 17.08
CA GLY A 75 26.31 6.52 16.34
C GLY A 75 27.71 6.84 16.91
N GLY A 76 27.77 7.52 18.06
CA GLY A 76 29.03 7.82 18.74
C GLY A 76 29.62 6.61 19.44
N ILE A 77 30.93 6.61 19.66
CA ILE A 77 31.64 5.53 20.38
C ILE A 77 31.29 5.61 21.87
N HIS A 78 30.70 4.55 22.40
CA HIS A 78 30.39 4.40 23.82
C HIS A 78 31.64 4.03 24.63
N SER A 79 32.37 3.03 24.16
CA SER A 79 33.55 2.48 24.82
C SER A 79 34.50 1.86 23.79
N ILE A 80 35.78 1.75 24.15
CA ILE A 80 36.79 1.06 23.34
C ILE A 80 37.52 0.07 24.24
N HIS A 81 37.55 -1.19 23.84
CA HIS A 81 38.20 -2.28 24.55
C HIS A 81 39.41 -2.80 23.76
N SER A 82 40.54 -3.05 24.43
CA SER A 82 41.67 -3.78 23.84
C SER A 82 41.42 -5.29 23.86
N VAL A 83 41.85 -5.98 22.81
CA VAL A 83 41.77 -7.45 22.74
C VAL A 83 43.15 -8.03 23.03
N ASP A 84 43.42 -8.26 24.31
CA ASP A 84 44.72 -8.79 24.80
C ASP A 84 44.80 -10.32 24.65
N VAL A 85 44.43 -10.84 23.48
CA VAL A 85 44.49 -12.27 23.14
C VAL A 85 45.60 -12.48 22.08
N PRO A 86 46.60 -13.36 22.33
CA PRO A 86 47.67 -13.64 21.37
C PRO A 86 47.14 -14.20 20.04
N ARG A 87 47.77 -13.83 18.92
CA ARG A 87 47.51 -14.45 17.61
C ARG A 87 48.42 -15.70 17.44
N PRO A 88 47.97 -16.78 16.76
CA PRO A 88 46.72 -16.91 16.00
C PRO A 88 45.50 -17.33 16.85
N ARG A 89 44.42 -16.54 16.78
CA ARG A 89 43.21 -16.72 17.61
C ARG A 89 42.26 -17.83 17.15
N LEU A 90 42.48 -18.39 15.96
CA LEU A 90 41.65 -19.44 15.32
C LEU A 90 41.76 -20.82 16.00
N GLN A 91 42.75 -21.04 16.88
CA GLN A 91 43.02 -22.34 17.53
C GLN A 91 42.59 -22.40 19.00
N HIS A 92 42.13 -21.29 19.58
CA HIS A 92 41.70 -21.28 20.98
C HIS A 92 40.22 -21.70 21.09
N ALA A 93 40.02 -22.99 21.39
CA ALA A 93 38.74 -23.54 21.82
C ALA A 93 38.13 -22.80 23.02
N ASP A 94 38.94 -22.00 23.74
CA ASP A 94 38.55 -21.26 24.93
C ASP A 94 37.81 -19.94 24.71
N LEU A 95 37.67 -19.48 23.46
CA LEU A 95 36.81 -18.34 23.12
C LEU A 95 35.30 -18.67 23.30
N ASN A 96 34.95 -19.96 23.27
CA ASN A 96 33.60 -20.45 23.50
C ASN A 96 33.35 -20.93 24.95
N SER A 97 34.40 -21.23 25.74
CA SER A 97 34.28 -21.83 27.08
C SER A 97 34.34 -20.81 28.24
N SER A 98 34.62 -19.53 27.98
CA SER A 98 34.77 -18.48 28.99
C SER A 98 33.61 -17.48 29.04
N ALA A 99 32.36 -17.95 29.06
CA ALA A 99 31.19 -17.12 29.36
C ALA A 99 31.06 -16.83 30.87
N THR A 100 32.18 -16.50 31.54
CA THR A 100 32.13 -15.92 32.89
C THR A 100 31.76 -14.44 32.78
N PRO A 101 30.98 -13.87 33.72
CA PRO A 101 30.57 -12.45 33.68
C PRO A 101 31.74 -11.46 33.54
N ASP A 102 32.94 -11.86 33.96
CA ASP A 102 34.15 -11.04 33.93
C ASP A 102 34.96 -11.14 32.63
N SER A 103 34.61 -12.08 31.73
CA SER A 103 35.28 -12.21 30.44
C SER A 103 34.95 -11.04 29.51
N LEU A 104 35.86 -10.75 28.57
CA LEU A 104 35.67 -9.68 27.58
C LEU A 104 34.36 -9.86 26.80
N LYS A 105 34.04 -11.12 26.43
CA LYS A 105 32.78 -11.48 25.77
C LYS A 105 31.57 -11.18 26.65
N GLY A 106 31.61 -11.52 27.94
CA GLY A 106 30.55 -11.21 28.90
C GLY A 106 30.31 -9.71 29.07
N LYS A 107 31.39 -8.92 29.16
CA LYS A 107 31.33 -7.45 29.25
C LYS A 107 30.70 -6.81 28.01
N LEU A 108 31.19 -7.19 26.82
CA LEU A 108 30.64 -6.71 25.54
C LEU A 108 29.17 -7.08 25.38
N TRP A 109 28.80 -8.32 25.71
CA TRP A 109 27.42 -8.80 25.61
C TRP A 109 26.47 -8.03 26.55
N LYS A 110 26.90 -7.77 27.79
CA LYS A 110 26.12 -6.98 28.77
C LYS A 110 25.94 -5.53 28.30
N GLU A 111 26.99 -4.95 27.73
CA GLU A 111 26.99 -3.58 27.20
C GLU A 111 26.06 -3.46 25.98
N MET A 112 26.15 -4.39 25.02
CA MET A 112 25.25 -4.45 23.86
C MET A 112 23.78 -4.67 24.25
N ILE A 113 23.51 -5.55 25.22
CA ILE A 113 22.15 -5.76 25.74
C ILE A 113 21.62 -4.50 26.41
N SER A 114 22.43 -3.81 27.22
CA SER A 114 21.99 -2.58 27.90
C SER A 114 21.62 -1.48 26.89
N GLN A 115 22.40 -1.33 25.81
CA GLN A 115 22.13 -0.40 24.72
C GLN A 115 20.87 -0.78 23.92
N ASN A 116 20.62 -2.08 23.70
CA ASN A 116 19.40 -2.56 23.05
C ASN A 116 18.16 -2.48 23.95
N ALA A 117 18.31 -2.66 25.26
CA ALA A 117 17.22 -2.52 26.23
C ALA A 117 16.79 -1.06 26.38
N GLU A 118 17.73 -0.11 26.37
CA GLU A 118 17.40 1.32 26.29
C GLU A 118 16.72 1.69 24.96
N ALA A 119 17.25 1.20 23.84
CA ALA A 119 16.67 1.48 22.52
C ALA A 119 15.26 0.88 22.35
N SER A 120 15.04 -0.33 22.88
CA SER A 120 13.72 -0.99 22.82
C SER A 120 12.71 -0.36 23.78
N ASN A 121 13.11 0.06 24.98
CA ASN A 121 12.25 0.82 25.89
C ASN A 121 11.89 2.20 25.33
N LEU A 122 12.82 2.88 24.66
CA LEU A 122 12.55 4.15 23.98
C LEU A 122 11.69 3.95 22.73
N GLN A 123 11.89 2.88 21.95
CA GLN A 123 10.96 2.52 20.87
C GLN A 123 9.58 2.18 21.41
N PHE A 124 9.45 1.49 22.55
CA PHE A 124 8.15 1.24 23.18
C PHE A 124 7.49 2.53 23.72
N GLN A 125 8.28 3.48 24.23
CA GLN A 125 7.77 4.79 24.65
C GLN A 125 7.43 5.71 23.47
N SER A 126 8.16 5.65 22.35
CA SER A 126 7.89 6.45 21.13
C SER A 126 6.84 5.82 20.21
N SER A 127 6.63 4.51 20.30
CA SER A 127 5.57 3.75 19.61
C SER A 127 4.29 3.61 20.43
N SER A 128 4.24 4.17 21.66
CA SER A 128 3.03 4.79 22.19
C SER A 128 2.71 6.03 21.34
N HIS A 129 2.50 5.81 20.04
CA HIS A 129 1.96 6.76 19.11
C HIS A 129 0.68 7.27 19.74
N ASN A 130 0.77 8.53 20.16
CA ASN A 130 -0.30 9.48 20.18
C ASN A 130 -1.14 9.19 18.94
N LYS A 131 -2.22 8.41 19.11
CA LYS A 131 -3.29 8.31 18.13
C LYS A 131 -3.81 9.73 18.09
N ASN A 132 -3.22 10.56 17.23
CA ASN A 132 -3.83 11.78 16.76
C ASN A 132 -5.14 11.28 16.13
N LYS A 133 -6.16 11.17 16.98
CA LYS A 133 -7.55 11.25 16.58
C LYS A 133 -7.57 12.59 15.89
N ILE A 134 -7.35 12.59 14.57
CA ILE A 134 -7.62 13.75 13.74
C ILE A 134 -9.04 14.09 14.14
N GLY A 135 -9.18 15.18 14.91
CA GLY A 135 -10.45 15.52 15.50
C GLY A 135 -11.42 15.65 14.34
N VAL A 136 -12.66 15.20 14.50
CA VAL A 136 -13.70 15.43 13.49
C VAL A 136 -13.71 16.92 13.05
N TRP A 137 -13.40 17.82 13.99
CA TRP A 137 -13.12 19.24 13.78
C TRP A 137 -12.00 19.58 12.77
N GLN A 138 -10.89 18.85 12.78
CA GLN A 138 -9.77 19.03 11.83
C GLN A 138 -10.14 18.56 10.41
N ALA A 139 -11.10 17.65 10.26
CA ALA A 139 -11.58 17.21 8.94
C ALA A 139 -12.70 18.12 8.39
N LEU A 140 -13.47 18.78 9.26
CA LEU A 140 -14.67 19.53 8.88
C LEU A 140 -14.44 21.03 8.65
N TRP A 141 -13.39 21.64 9.23
CA TRP A 141 -13.22 23.10 9.11
C TRP A 141 -13.09 23.58 7.67
N LEU A 142 -12.40 22.82 6.81
CA LEU A 142 -12.16 23.23 5.41
C LEU A 142 -13.45 23.17 4.57
N PRO A 143 -14.22 22.06 4.54
CA PRO A 143 -15.52 22.05 3.88
C PRO A 143 -16.48 23.13 4.39
N ILE A 144 -16.52 23.35 5.72
CA ILE A 144 -17.38 24.37 6.33
C ILE A 144 -16.94 25.77 5.89
N LEU A 145 -15.64 26.06 5.87
CA LEU A 145 -15.09 27.33 5.40
C LEU A 145 -15.49 27.60 3.95
N VAL A 146 -15.33 26.61 3.07
CA VAL A 146 -15.69 26.73 1.64
C VAL A 146 -17.18 27.03 1.46
N LEU A 147 -18.05 26.29 2.16
CA LEU A 147 -19.49 26.54 2.12
C LEU A 147 -19.86 27.92 2.69
N SER A 148 -19.19 28.35 3.76
CA SER A 148 -19.43 29.67 4.38
C SER A 148 -19.05 30.81 3.45
N ILE A 149 -17.91 30.68 2.75
CA ILE A 149 -17.47 31.67 1.76
C ILE A 149 -18.45 31.72 0.59
N TRP A 150 -18.88 30.56 0.07
CA TRP A 150 -19.85 30.52 -1.02
C TRP A 150 -21.19 31.15 -0.61
N GLU A 151 -21.71 30.82 0.57
CA GLU A 151 -22.92 31.43 1.13
C GLU A 151 -22.80 32.94 1.26
N PHE A 152 -21.66 33.43 1.75
CA PHE A 152 -21.39 34.86 1.83
C PHE A 152 -21.41 35.51 0.44
N LEU A 153 -20.62 34.99 -0.51
CA LEU A 153 -20.55 35.56 -1.86
C LEU A 153 -21.93 35.62 -2.55
N ALA A 154 -22.75 34.56 -2.40
CA ALA A 154 -24.08 34.48 -2.99
C ALA A 154 -25.08 35.45 -2.35
N ARG A 155 -25.08 35.57 -1.02
CA ARG A 155 -26.02 36.47 -0.30
C ARG A 155 -25.73 37.93 -0.53
N PHE A 156 -24.45 38.31 -0.62
CA PHE A 156 -24.04 39.69 -0.83
C PHE A 156 -24.05 40.10 -2.31
N GLY A 157 -24.54 39.23 -3.22
CA GLY A 157 -24.64 39.53 -4.65
C GLY A 157 -23.27 39.71 -5.33
N MET A 158 -22.20 39.19 -4.72
CA MET A 158 -20.86 39.22 -5.31
C MET A 158 -20.71 38.18 -6.43
N VAL A 159 -21.61 37.20 -6.48
CA VAL A 159 -21.78 36.25 -7.58
C VAL A 159 -23.22 36.30 -8.07
N ASP A 160 -23.42 36.00 -9.35
CA ASP A 160 -24.74 35.94 -9.96
C ASP A 160 -25.56 34.79 -9.35
N GLN A 161 -26.68 35.12 -8.71
CA GLN A 161 -27.56 34.17 -8.03
C GLN A 161 -28.24 33.20 -9.00
N LEU A 162 -28.33 33.56 -10.29
CA LEU A 162 -28.86 32.67 -11.31
C LEU A 162 -27.97 31.44 -11.53
N PHE A 163 -26.65 31.58 -11.37
CA PHE A 163 -25.68 30.49 -11.57
C PHE A 163 -25.10 29.95 -10.27
N TRP A 164 -25.02 30.79 -9.23
CA TRP A 164 -24.42 30.50 -7.94
C TRP A 164 -25.39 30.77 -6.78
N PRO A 165 -26.53 30.07 -6.74
CA PRO A 165 -27.47 30.22 -5.63
C PRO A 165 -26.84 29.81 -4.30
N ALA A 166 -27.33 30.40 -3.21
CA ALA A 166 -26.80 30.16 -1.88
C ALA A 166 -26.91 28.67 -1.48
N PRO A 167 -25.85 28.05 -0.91
CA PRO A 167 -25.90 26.69 -0.37
C PRO A 167 -27.11 26.38 0.51
N THR A 168 -27.55 27.34 1.33
CA THR A 168 -28.73 27.16 2.20
C THR A 168 -30.02 27.00 1.40
N HIS A 169 -30.17 27.76 0.30
CA HIS A 169 -31.30 27.63 -0.62
C HIS A 169 -31.27 26.27 -1.32
N GLN A 170 -30.10 25.81 -1.76
CA GLN A 170 -29.95 24.52 -2.43
C GLN A 170 -30.26 23.33 -1.51
N PHE A 171 -29.94 23.43 -0.22
CA PHE A 171 -30.36 22.43 0.75
C PHE A 171 -31.89 22.40 0.96
N MET A 172 -32.54 23.57 0.93
CA MET A 172 -34.00 23.64 0.98
C MET A 172 -34.64 23.02 -0.27
N MET A 173 -34.11 23.33 -1.45
CA MET A 173 -34.56 22.75 -2.72
C MET A 173 -34.40 21.24 -2.73
N LEU A 174 -33.29 20.71 -2.21
CA LEU A 174 -33.11 19.27 -2.05
C LEU A 174 -34.24 18.62 -1.23
N ILE A 175 -34.61 19.21 -0.09
CA ILE A 175 -35.70 18.69 0.75
C ILE A 175 -37.03 18.73 -0.01
N GLN A 176 -37.32 19.82 -0.70
CA GLN A 176 -38.55 19.97 -1.47
C GLN A 176 -38.64 18.98 -2.63
N GLN A 177 -37.55 18.81 -3.40
CA GLN A 177 -37.48 17.87 -4.51
C GLN A 177 -37.63 16.42 -4.04
N LEU A 178 -37.08 16.08 -2.87
CA LEU A 178 -37.28 14.77 -2.24
C LEU A 178 -38.72 14.57 -1.76
N ALA A 179 -39.34 15.61 -1.19
CA ALA A 179 -40.73 15.56 -0.73
C ALA A 179 -41.73 15.43 -1.89
N ASN A 180 -41.47 16.11 -3.00
CA ASN A 180 -42.29 16.07 -4.21
C ASN A 180 -42.09 14.78 -5.01
N GLY A 181 -40.97 14.09 -4.78
CA GLY A 181 -40.63 12.82 -5.43
C GLY A 181 -40.09 12.94 -6.84
N ASN A 182 -39.86 14.16 -7.34
CA ASN A 182 -39.39 14.42 -8.71
C ASN A 182 -38.06 13.74 -9.02
N LEU A 183 -37.12 13.74 -8.06
CA LEU A 183 -35.78 13.16 -8.24
C LEU A 183 -35.71 11.66 -7.92
N ILE A 184 -36.78 11.06 -7.40
CA ILE A 184 -36.76 9.66 -6.95
C ILE A 184 -36.56 8.68 -8.13
N PRO A 185 -37.27 8.79 -9.27
CA PRO A 185 -37.08 7.89 -10.40
C PRO A 185 -35.64 7.91 -10.94
N ASP A 186 -35.08 9.11 -11.11
CA ASP A 186 -33.71 9.30 -11.59
C ASP A 186 -32.68 8.76 -10.59
N THR A 187 -32.91 8.98 -9.29
CA THR A 187 -32.07 8.42 -8.23
C THR A 187 -32.06 6.89 -8.27
N LEU A 188 -33.23 6.26 -8.43
CA LEU A 188 -33.37 4.81 -8.51
C LEU A 188 -32.74 4.24 -9.79
N ALA A 189 -32.87 4.94 -10.92
CA ALA A 189 -32.25 4.56 -12.18
C ALA A 189 -30.72 4.53 -12.04
N THR A 190 -30.09 5.61 -11.58
CA THR A 190 -28.64 5.66 -11.38
C THR A 190 -28.18 4.62 -10.34
N MET A 191 -28.90 4.47 -9.23
CA MET A 191 -28.54 3.53 -8.17
C MET A 191 -28.61 2.06 -8.63
N SER A 192 -29.68 1.67 -9.34
CA SER A 192 -29.85 0.30 -9.84
C SER A 192 -28.78 -0.06 -10.88
N ARG A 193 -28.50 0.85 -11.82
CA ARG A 193 -27.41 0.71 -12.80
C ARG A 193 -26.06 0.57 -12.12
N MET A 194 -25.81 1.35 -11.07
CA MET A 194 -24.58 1.28 -10.27
C MET A 194 -24.39 -0.07 -9.60
N LEU A 195 -25.45 -0.64 -9.02
CA LEU A 195 -25.40 -1.96 -8.41
C LEU A 195 -25.10 -3.07 -9.43
N ILE A 196 -25.78 -3.06 -10.58
CA ILE A 196 -25.56 -4.04 -11.65
C ILE A 196 -24.13 -3.93 -12.18
N THR A 197 -23.68 -2.70 -12.44
CA THR A 197 -22.33 -2.41 -12.92
C THR A 197 -21.27 -2.93 -11.95
N LEU A 198 -21.42 -2.63 -10.65
CA LEU A 198 -20.47 -3.07 -9.64
C LEU A 198 -20.41 -4.59 -9.56
N PHE A 199 -21.58 -5.25 -9.57
CA PHE A 199 -21.68 -6.71 -9.53
C PHE A 199 -20.96 -7.36 -10.72
N LEU A 200 -21.27 -6.93 -11.95
CA LEU A 200 -20.62 -7.43 -13.15
C LEU A 200 -19.11 -7.15 -13.16
N SER A 201 -18.70 -5.98 -12.69
CA SER A 201 -17.28 -5.59 -12.61
C SER A 201 -16.48 -6.47 -11.65
N ILE A 202 -17.06 -6.82 -10.50
CA ILE A 202 -16.43 -7.71 -9.52
C ILE A 202 -16.26 -9.11 -10.12
N ILE A 203 -17.29 -9.63 -10.79
CA ILE A 203 -17.25 -10.96 -11.40
C ILE A 203 -16.19 -11.01 -12.51
N ILE A 204 -16.25 -10.07 -13.47
CA ILE A 204 -15.37 -10.06 -14.63
C ILE A 204 -13.95 -9.67 -14.20
N GLY A 205 -13.79 -8.52 -13.57
CA GLY A 205 -12.49 -7.99 -13.18
C GLY A 205 -11.81 -8.85 -12.11
N GLY A 206 -12.55 -9.21 -11.06
CA GLY A 206 -12.04 -10.07 -10.00
C GLY A 206 -11.70 -11.47 -10.51
N GLY A 207 -12.59 -12.08 -11.31
CA GLY A 207 -12.36 -13.40 -11.89
C GLY A 207 -11.13 -13.46 -12.80
N VAL A 208 -11.04 -12.53 -13.77
CA VAL A 208 -9.90 -12.47 -14.70
C VAL A 208 -8.60 -12.13 -13.98
N GLY A 209 -8.63 -11.14 -13.07
CA GLY A 209 -7.45 -10.75 -12.29
C GLY A 209 -6.92 -11.88 -11.42
N PHE A 210 -7.83 -12.63 -10.80
CA PHE A 210 -7.48 -13.79 -9.98
C PHE A 210 -6.89 -14.93 -10.84
N ALA A 211 -7.50 -15.21 -12.00
CA ALA A 211 -7.00 -16.21 -12.95
C ALA A 211 -5.60 -15.85 -13.50
N MET A 212 -5.36 -14.58 -13.82
CA MET A 212 -4.03 -14.08 -14.21
C MET A 212 -3.01 -14.21 -13.07
N GLY A 213 -3.44 -14.03 -11.82
CA GLY A 213 -2.56 -14.21 -10.66
C GLY A 213 -2.14 -15.65 -10.46
N LEU A 214 -3.09 -16.59 -10.59
CA LEU A 214 -2.86 -18.01 -10.36
C LEU A 214 -2.12 -18.72 -11.50
N SER A 215 -2.36 -18.32 -12.76
CA SER A 215 -1.87 -19.05 -13.93
C SER A 215 -0.89 -18.20 -14.76
N PRO A 216 0.39 -18.62 -14.86
CA PRO A 216 1.36 -17.96 -15.73
C PRO A 216 0.93 -17.94 -17.21
N ARG A 217 0.19 -18.95 -17.67
CA ARG A 217 -0.31 -19.01 -19.05
C ARG A 217 -1.35 -17.94 -19.34
N ILE A 218 -2.33 -17.79 -18.44
CA ILE A 218 -3.38 -16.77 -18.56
C ILE A 218 -2.77 -15.38 -18.45
N ARG A 219 -1.84 -15.18 -17.50
CA ARG A 219 -1.08 -13.94 -17.37
C ARG A 219 -0.36 -13.57 -18.66
N ASN A 220 0.43 -14.48 -19.22
CA ASN A 220 1.23 -14.18 -20.41
C ASN A 220 0.35 -13.91 -21.65
N ALA A 221 -0.84 -14.51 -21.72
CA ALA A 221 -1.79 -14.27 -22.80
C ALA A 221 -2.55 -12.94 -22.65
N LEU A 222 -3.01 -12.59 -21.44
CA LEU A 222 -3.89 -11.44 -21.22
C LEU A 222 -3.15 -10.17 -20.83
N TYR A 223 -2.07 -10.26 -20.04
CA TYR A 223 -1.40 -9.09 -19.48
C TYR A 223 -0.96 -8.06 -20.54
N PRO A 224 -0.35 -8.43 -21.68
CA PRO A 224 0.01 -7.47 -22.71
C PRO A 224 -1.19 -6.67 -23.24
N THR A 225 -2.32 -7.36 -23.47
CA THR A 225 -3.56 -6.73 -23.94
C THR A 225 -4.16 -5.81 -22.88
N VAL A 226 -4.23 -6.25 -21.62
CA VAL A 226 -4.78 -5.40 -20.55
C VAL A 226 -3.88 -4.18 -20.31
N ALA A 227 -2.56 -4.34 -20.39
CA ALA A 227 -1.61 -3.23 -20.30
C ALA A 227 -1.76 -2.23 -21.45
N ALA A 228 -1.97 -2.70 -22.68
CA ALA A 228 -2.21 -1.83 -23.84
C ALA A 228 -3.53 -1.05 -23.76
N LEU A 229 -4.59 -1.67 -23.21
CA LEU A 229 -5.90 -1.04 -23.06
C LEU A 229 -6.02 -0.14 -21.82
N TYR A 230 -5.07 -0.25 -20.88
CA TYR A 230 -5.11 0.49 -19.62
C TYR A 230 -5.14 2.03 -19.81
N PRO A 231 -4.26 2.65 -20.64
CA PRO A 231 -4.20 4.11 -20.80
C PRO A 231 -5.40 4.72 -21.51
N ILE A 232 -6.21 3.91 -22.20
CA ILE A 232 -7.35 4.40 -22.97
C ILE A 232 -8.37 5.02 -22.01
N PRO A 233 -8.74 6.31 -22.16
CA PRO A 233 -9.79 6.93 -21.38
C PRO A 233 -11.10 6.17 -21.61
N LYS A 234 -11.68 5.60 -20.54
CA LYS A 234 -12.78 4.65 -20.68
C LYS A 234 -14.03 5.29 -21.27
N ILE A 235 -14.28 6.57 -20.98
CA ILE A 235 -15.41 7.34 -21.55
C ILE A 235 -15.41 7.37 -23.09
N VAL A 236 -14.24 7.30 -23.74
CA VAL A 236 -14.12 7.30 -25.21
C VAL A 236 -14.70 6.01 -25.82
N ILE A 237 -14.90 4.96 -25.03
CA ILE A 237 -15.50 3.69 -25.46
C ILE A 237 -17.04 3.80 -25.56
N LEU A 238 -17.64 4.84 -24.98
CA LEU A 238 -19.10 4.99 -24.92
C LEU A 238 -19.80 4.86 -26.29
N PRO A 239 -19.33 5.49 -27.41
CA PRO A 239 -19.97 5.33 -28.71
C PRO A 239 -19.96 3.88 -29.22
N PHE A 240 -18.89 3.13 -28.93
CA PHE A 240 -18.83 1.70 -29.26
C PHE A 240 -19.82 0.88 -28.43
N CYS A 241 -19.98 1.21 -27.15
CA CYS A 241 -21.01 0.59 -26.31
C CYS A 241 -22.42 0.87 -26.85
N MET A 242 -22.71 2.11 -27.27
CA MET A 242 -24.00 2.45 -27.88
C MET A 242 -24.22 1.74 -29.22
N LEU A 243 -23.17 1.60 -30.03
CA LEU A 243 -23.27 0.90 -31.31
C LEU A 243 -23.62 -0.58 -31.13
N ILE A 244 -23.01 -1.23 -30.12
CA ILE A 244 -23.17 -2.67 -29.87
C ILE A 244 -24.46 -2.98 -29.10
N PHE A 245 -24.74 -2.21 -28.04
CA PHE A 245 -25.84 -2.48 -27.11
C PHE A 245 -27.08 -1.63 -27.35
N GLY A 246 -27.02 -0.68 -28.29
CA GLY A 246 -28.05 0.34 -28.50
C GLY A 246 -27.93 1.52 -27.53
N ILE A 247 -28.71 2.57 -27.81
CA ILE A 247 -28.88 3.69 -26.87
C ILE A 247 -29.75 3.22 -25.71
N GLY A 248 -29.35 3.57 -24.48
CA GLY A 248 -30.07 3.24 -23.27
C GLY A 248 -29.23 2.54 -22.20
N PRO A 249 -29.86 2.06 -21.11
CA PRO A 249 -29.19 1.71 -19.86
C PRO A 249 -28.11 0.63 -20.01
N THR A 250 -28.32 -0.32 -20.94
CA THR A 250 -27.39 -1.44 -21.17
C THR A 250 -26.01 -0.96 -21.63
N SER A 251 -25.96 0.06 -22.49
CA SER A 251 -24.68 0.61 -22.98
C SER A 251 -23.89 1.32 -21.88
N LEU A 252 -24.58 2.04 -21.00
CA LEU A 252 -24.01 2.72 -19.84
C LEU A 252 -23.49 1.71 -18.80
N ILE A 253 -24.27 0.67 -18.51
CA ILE A 253 -23.85 -0.43 -17.62
C ILE A 253 -22.63 -1.15 -18.20
N ALA A 254 -22.61 -1.42 -19.51
CA ALA A 254 -21.47 -2.05 -20.17
C ALA A 254 -20.21 -1.18 -20.05
N LEU A 255 -20.33 0.12 -20.30
CA LEU A 255 -19.24 1.08 -20.16
C LEU A 255 -18.70 1.14 -18.72
N GLY A 256 -19.59 1.31 -17.74
CA GLY A 256 -19.22 1.33 -16.33
C GLY A 256 -18.56 0.02 -15.90
N THR A 257 -19.03 -1.10 -16.44
CA THR A 257 -18.49 -2.44 -16.16
C THR A 257 -17.07 -2.58 -16.71
N ILE A 258 -16.84 -2.13 -17.95
CA ILE A 258 -15.50 -2.09 -18.55
C ILE A 258 -14.59 -1.19 -17.71
N ALA A 259 -15.04 0.00 -17.32
CA ALA A 259 -14.22 0.94 -16.57
C ALA A 259 -13.78 0.39 -15.21
N ALA A 260 -14.71 -0.13 -14.41
CA ALA A 260 -14.42 -0.63 -13.07
C ALA A 260 -13.71 -2.00 -13.07
N SER A 261 -14.06 -2.89 -14.01
CA SER A 261 -13.43 -4.22 -14.10
C SER A 261 -11.92 -4.14 -14.28
N PHE A 262 -11.39 -3.15 -15.02
CA PHE A 262 -9.94 -2.96 -15.19
C PHE A 262 -9.22 -2.68 -13.86
N LEU A 263 -9.77 -1.80 -13.03
CA LEU A 263 -9.16 -1.46 -11.73
C LEU A 263 -9.24 -2.63 -10.76
N ILE A 264 -10.38 -3.35 -10.75
CA ILE A 264 -10.57 -4.55 -9.94
C ILE A 264 -9.60 -5.65 -10.39
N LEU A 265 -9.47 -5.87 -11.70
CA LEU A 265 -8.57 -6.85 -12.30
C LEU A 265 -7.13 -6.58 -11.88
N MET A 266 -6.64 -5.36 -12.07
CA MET A 266 -5.24 -5.03 -11.79
C MET A 266 -4.89 -5.18 -10.31
N ASN A 267 -5.77 -4.72 -9.42
CA ASN A 267 -5.57 -4.86 -7.98
C ASN A 267 -5.71 -6.32 -7.50
N THR A 268 -6.64 -7.09 -8.07
CA THR A 268 -6.79 -8.52 -7.76
C THR A 268 -5.56 -9.30 -8.22
N PHE A 269 -5.10 -9.03 -9.45
CA PHE A 269 -3.89 -9.62 -10.02
C PHE A 269 -2.67 -9.32 -9.13
N ALA A 270 -2.46 -8.05 -8.77
CA ALA A 270 -1.39 -7.64 -7.87
C ALA A 270 -1.53 -8.29 -6.49
N GLY A 271 -2.74 -8.39 -5.95
CA GLY A 271 -3.01 -9.03 -4.66
C GLY A 271 -2.60 -10.50 -4.62
N VAL A 272 -2.89 -11.25 -5.68
CA VAL A 272 -2.49 -12.65 -5.79
C VAL A 272 -0.98 -12.80 -5.98
N MET A 273 -0.36 -11.94 -6.78
CA MET A 273 1.09 -11.98 -7.03
C MET A 273 1.94 -11.59 -5.82
N ASN A 274 1.41 -10.74 -4.94
CA ASN A 274 2.11 -10.27 -3.74
C ASN A 274 1.86 -11.13 -2.49
N VAL A 275 1.19 -12.28 -2.62
CA VAL A 275 1.04 -13.22 -1.50
C VAL A 275 2.43 -13.72 -1.09
N PRO A 276 2.86 -13.56 0.19
CA PRO A 276 4.17 -14.00 0.63
C PRO A 276 4.37 -15.49 0.40
N MET A 277 5.50 -15.83 -0.22
CA MET A 277 5.81 -17.22 -0.57
C MET A 277 5.89 -18.12 0.67
N ASP A 278 6.30 -17.58 1.81
CA ASP A 278 6.41 -18.32 3.09
C ASP A 278 5.07 -18.92 3.53
N ILE A 279 3.97 -18.18 3.39
CA ILE A 279 2.62 -18.65 3.77
C ILE A 279 2.15 -19.74 2.79
N VAL A 280 2.50 -19.59 1.51
CA VAL A 280 2.20 -20.59 0.46
C VAL A 280 3.00 -21.87 0.70
N MET A 281 4.29 -21.77 1.04
CA MET A 281 5.15 -22.90 1.35
C MET A 281 4.71 -23.61 2.63
N ALA A 282 4.37 -22.86 3.69
CA ALA A 282 3.80 -23.42 4.91
C ALA A 282 2.55 -24.25 4.60
N GLY A 283 1.61 -23.71 3.82
CA GLY A 283 0.43 -24.46 3.38
C GLY A 283 0.77 -25.78 2.65
N LYS A 284 1.78 -25.77 1.78
CA LYS A 284 2.24 -26.99 1.08
C LYS A 284 2.86 -28.01 2.04
N ILE A 285 3.65 -27.56 3.02
CA ILE A 285 4.27 -28.44 4.03
C ILE A 285 3.20 -29.12 4.90
N TYR A 286 2.14 -28.39 5.25
CA TYR A 286 0.96 -28.95 5.94
C TYR A 286 0.07 -29.84 5.05
N GLY A 287 0.49 -30.14 3.81
CA GLY A 287 -0.24 -31.04 2.91
C GLY A 287 -1.46 -30.42 2.22
N ALA A 288 -1.56 -29.09 2.15
CA ALA A 288 -2.68 -28.43 1.49
C ALA A 288 -2.68 -28.77 -0.01
N ASN A 289 -3.82 -29.29 -0.50
CA ASN A 289 -4.02 -29.51 -1.93
C ASN A 289 -4.20 -28.17 -2.68
N LYS A 290 -4.19 -28.20 -4.02
CA LYS A 290 -4.28 -26.97 -4.84
C LYS A 290 -5.51 -26.12 -4.52
N PHE A 291 -6.67 -26.75 -4.32
CA PHE A 291 -7.91 -26.03 -4.01
C PHE A 291 -7.87 -25.39 -2.61
N GLN A 292 -7.32 -26.10 -1.62
CA GLN A 292 -7.11 -25.58 -0.27
C GLN A 292 -6.10 -24.45 -0.27
N LEU A 293 -5.03 -24.55 -1.05
CA LEU A 293 -4.05 -23.49 -1.19
C LEU A 293 -4.68 -22.22 -1.78
N VAL A 294 -5.51 -22.35 -2.82
CA VAL A 294 -6.22 -21.22 -3.42
C VAL A 294 -7.25 -20.62 -2.45
N SER A 295 -8.15 -21.44 -1.90
CA SER A 295 -9.28 -20.97 -1.10
C SER A 295 -8.93 -20.55 0.34
N LYS A 296 -7.94 -21.20 0.97
CA LYS A 296 -7.58 -20.97 2.39
C LYS A 296 -6.30 -20.17 2.60
N VAL A 297 -5.45 -20.03 1.57
CA VAL A 297 -4.18 -19.31 1.69
C VAL A 297 -4.13 -18.11 0.76
N ILE A 298 -4.22 -18.34 -0.55
CA ILE A 298 -4.03 -17.28 -1.55
C ILE A 298 -5.18 -16.28 -1.53
N LEU A 299 -6.43 -16.76 -1.61
CA LEU A 299 -7.61 -15.88 -1.65
C LEU A 299 -7.70 -15.02 -0.39
N PRO A 300 -7.63 -15.56 0.85
CA PRO A 300 -7.68 -14.74 2.06
C PRO A 300 -6.54 -13.72 2.15
N ALA A 301 -5.33 -14.08 1.71
CA ALA A 301 -4.18 -13.18 1.69
C ALA A 301 -4.34 -12.06 0.64
N ALA A 302 -4.98 -12.35 -0.49
CA ALA A 302 -5.22 -11.39 -1.57
C ALA A 302 -6.45 -10.50 -1.34
N LEU A 303 -7.42 -10.92 -0.52
CA LEU A 303 -8.67 -10.19 -0.28
C LEU A 303 -8.49 -8.70 0.01
N PRO A 304 -7.54 -8.24 0.85
CA PRO A 304 -7.34 -6.80 1.09
C PRO A 304 -7.10 -6.00 -0.19
N PHE A 305 -6.27 -6.53 -1.09
CA PHE A 305 -6.01 -5.90 -2.38
C PHE A 305 -7.23 -5.96 -3.30
N ILE A 306 -7.99 -7.05 -3.27
CA ILE A 306 -9.26 -7.16 -4.00
C ILE A 306 -10.23 -6.06 -3.53
N PHE A 307 -10.41 -5.87 -2.23
CA PHE A 307 -11.26 -4.83 -1.67
C PHE A 307 -10.80 -3.41 -2.04
N VAL A 308 -9.48 -3.16 -2.07
CA VAL A 308 -8.93 -1.90 -2.58
C VAL A 308 -9.31 -1.71 -4.06
N GLY A 309 -9.15 -2.76 -4.87
CA GLY A 309 -9.56 -2.77 -6.28
C GLY A 309 -11.04 -2.46 -6.48
N ILE A 310 -11.91 -3.08 -5.68
CA ILE A 310 -13.36 -2.83 -5.71
C ILE A 310 -13.66 -1.38 -5.34
N ARG A 311 -13.05 -0.84 -4.29
CA ARG A 311 -13.28 0.55 -3.85
C ARG A 311 -12.88 1.55 -4.93
N LEU A 312 -11.71 1.37 -5.53
CA LEU A 312 -11.22 2.24 -6.61
C LEU A 312 -12.08 2.09 -7.87
N GLY A 313 -12.41 0.85 -8.24
CA GLY A 313 -13.27 0.55 -9.38
C GLY A 313 -14.67 1.14 -9.23
N MET A 314 -15.25 1.07 -8.03
CA MET A 314 -16.55 1.67 -7.71
C MET A 314 -16.53 3.20 -7.88
N GLY A 315 -15.49 3.90 -7.42
CA GLY A 315 -15.35 5.34 -7.66
C GLY A 315 -15.29 5.68 -9.15
N MET A 316 -14.52 4.90 -9.93
CA MET A 316 -14.42 5.06 -11.38
C MET A 316 -15.74 4.74 -12.10
N ALA A 317 -16.44 3.67 -11.70
CA ALA A 317 -17.75 3.30 -12.26
C ALA A 317 -18.77 4.41 -12.05
N LEU A 318 -18.85 4.99 -10.85
CA LEU A 318 -19.78 6.08 -10.59
C LEU A 318 -19.47 7.29 -11.47
N ALA A 319 -18.20 7.70 -11.53
CA ALA A 319 -17.78 8.85 -12.34
C ALA A 319 -18.09 8.65 -13.83
N VAL A 320 -17.74 7.49 -14.38
CA VAL A 320 -17.99 7.17 -15.80
C VAL A 320 -19.48 7.02 -16.09
N MET A 321 -20.24 6.41 -15.19
CA MET A 321 -21.68 6.20 -15.37
C MET A 321 -22.43 7.53 -15.38
N VAL A 322 -22.20 8.39 -14.39
CA VAL A 322 -22.83 9.72 -14.34
C VAL A 322 -22.44 10.54 -15.57
N ALA A 323 -21.16 10.50 -15.98
CA ALA A 323 -20.71 11.17 -17.21
C ALA A 323 -21.39 10.62 -18.47
N SER A 324 -21.66 9.31 -18.53
CA SER A 324 -22.37 8.71 -19.67
C SER A 324 -23.87 8.99 -19.67
N GLU A 325 -24.49 9.18 -18.51
CA GLU A 325 -25.89 9.61 -18.39
C GLU A 325 -26.10 11.01 -18.98
N PHE A 326 -25.08 11.87 -19.03
CA PHE A 326 -25.17 13.20 -19.66
C PHE A 326 -25.42 13.11 -21.16
N ILE A 327 -24.92 12.05 -21.80
CA ILE A 327 -24.83 11.96 -23.26
C ILE A 327 -25.90 11.03 -23.83
N ALA A 328 -26.23 9.95 -23.10
CA ALA A 328 -26.86 8.78 -23.71
C ALA A 328 -27.94 8.11 -22.85
N SER A 329 -28.58 8.89 -21.98
CA SER A 329 -29.71 8.42 -21.17
C SER A 329 -30.83 9.45 -21.20
N ASP A 330 -32.07 8.97 -21.04
CA ASP A 330 -33.29 9.81 -20.93
C ASP A 330 -33.80 9.90 -19.48
N ASP A 331 -33.03 9.35 -18.55
CA ASP A 331 -33.33 9.18 -17.12
C ASP A 331 -32.02 8.98 -16.34
N GLY A 332 -32.07 9.22 -15.03
CA GLY A 332 -30.91 9.13 -14.14
C GLY A 332 -30.37 10.49 -13.74
N LEU A 333 -29.69 10.55 -12.60
CA LEU A 333 -29.23 11.81 -12.00
C LEU A 333 -28.25 12.55 -12.90
N GLY A 334 -27.43 11.87 -13.69
CA GLY A 334 -26.56 12.54 -14.64
C GLY A 334 -27.35 13.24 -15.76
N TYR A 335 -28.38 12.57 -16.28
CA TYR A 335 -29.31 13.17 -17.23
C TYR A 335 -30.03 14.38 -16.62
N THR A 336 -30.50 14.28 -15.37
CA THR A 336 -31.15 15.39 -14.66
C THR A 336 -30.21 16.58 -14.51
N VAL A 337 -28.95 16.36 -14.14
CA VAL A 337 -27.94 17.43 -14.02
C VAL A 337 -27.72 18.10 -15.38
N TRP A 338 -27.56 17.32 -16.44
CA TRP A 338 -27.29 17.83 -17.78
C TRP A 338 -28.47 18.64 -18.34
N THR A 339 -29.68 18.11 -18.25
CA THR A 339 -30.90 18.78 -18.73
C THR A 339 -31.21 20.03 -17.93
N SER A 340 -31.09 19.98 -16.61
CA SER A 340 -31.28 21.15 -15.74
C SER A 340 -30.26 22.25 -16.05
N TRP A 341 -29.01 21.87 -16.34
CA TRP A 341 -27.99 22.83 -16.78
C TRP A 341 -28.34 23.51 -18.11
N GLN A 342 -28.90 22.77 -19.09
CA GLN A 342 -29.28 23.33 -20.38
C GLN A 342 -30.42 24.36 -20.28
N ILE A 343 -31.39 24.14 -19.39
CA ILE A 343 -32.52 25.05 -19.16
C ILE A 343 -32.25 26.09 -18.05
N LEU A 344 -31.04 26.09 -17.49
CA LEU A 344 -30.62 26.94 -16.37
C LEU A 344 -31.47 26.76 -15.09
N ASP A 345 -32.04 25.56 -14.88
CA ASP A 345 -32.75 25.21 -13.65
C ASP A 345 -31.76 24.75 -12.57
N MET A 346 -31.14 25.72 -11.90
CA MET A 346 -30.19 25.44 -10.83
C MET A 346 -30.84 24.78 -9.61
N ASP A 347 -32.14 25.00 -9.40
CA ASP A 347 -32.92 24.46 -8.27
C ASP A 347 -33.21 22.97 -8.43
N THR A 348 -33.03 22.40 -9.62
CA THR A 348 -33.01 20.94 -9.85
C THR A 348 -31.58 20.41 -10.02
N MET A 349 -30.69 21.17 -10.67
CA MET A 349 -29.31 20.75 -10.96
C MET A 349 -28.49 20.50 -9.69
N PHE A 350 -28.42 21.47 -8.77
CA PHE A 350 -27.59 21.34 -7.56
C PHE A 350 -28.10 20.24 -6.62
N PRO A 351 -29.41 20.10 -6.35
CA PRO A 351 -29.92 18.95 -5.60
C PRO A 351 -29.55 17.61 -6.23
N ALA A 352 -29.62 17.46 -7.55
CA ALA A 352 -29.19 16.23 -8.23
C ALA A 352 -27.69 15.95 -8.00
N ILE A 353 -26.81 16.96 -8.08
CA ILE A 353 -25.37 16.83 -7.77
C ILE A 353 -25.15 16.39 -6.31
N ILE A 354 -25.91 16.96 -5.37
CA ILE A 354 -25.83 16.58 -3.95
C ILE A 354 -26.22 15.11 -3.77
N ILE A 355 -27.28 14.66 -4.44
CA ILE A 355 -27.71 13.24 -4.39
C ILE A 355 -26.63 12.33 -5.00
N VAL A 356 -26.06 12.66 -6.15
CA VAL A 356 -24.95 11.89 -6.74
C VAL A 356 -23.77 11.77 -5.78
N THR A 357 -23.40 12.89 -5.14
CA THR A 357 -22.33 12.93 -4.13
C THR A 357 -22.68 12.03 -2.95
N PHE A 358 -23.91 12.10 -2.46
CA PHE A 358 -24.40 11.28 -1.35
C PHE A 358 -24.38 9.79 -1.71
N ILE A 359 -24.81 9.41 -2.92
CA ILE A 359 -24.72 8.04 -3.43
C ILE A 359 -23.25 7.57 -3.38
N GLY A 360 -22.32 8.35 -3.92
CA GLY A 360 -20.89 8.01 -3.89
C GLY A 360 -20.36 7.80 -2.48
N VAL A 361 -20.71 8.68 -1.55
CA VAL A 361 -20.35 8.59 -0.12
C VAL A 361 -20.98 7.34 0.53
N MET A 362 -22.25 7.06 0.24
CA MET A 362 -22.98 5.89 0.74
C MET A 362 -22.32 4.60 0.28
N PHE A 363 -22.02 4.47 -1.01
CA PHE A 363 -21.34 3.33 -1.59
C PHE A 363 -19.93 3.15 -0.99
N HIS A 364 -19.18 4.24 -0.83
CA HIS A 364 -17.85 4.20 -0.20
C HIS A 364 -17.90 3.71 1.25
N HIS A 365 -18.82 4.23 2.06
CA HIS A 365 -18.99 3.80 3.45
C HIS A 365 -19.53 2.37 3.55
N GLY A 366 -20.48 2.00 2.70
CA GLY A 366 -21.00 0.64 2.61
C GLY A 366 -19.89 -0.36 2.29
N MET A 367 -19.04 -0.05 1.31
CA MET A 367 -17.90 -0.89 0.94
C MET A 367 -16.90 -1.05 2.10
N LYS A 368 -16.56 0.05 2.79
CA LYS A 368 -15.67 0.01 3.96
C LYS A 368 -16.26 -0.80 5.12
N TRP A 369 -17.57 -0.75 5.31
CA TRP A 369 -18.26 -1.58 6.30
C TRP A 369 -18.18 -3.07 5.95
N ILE A 370 -18.43 -3.43 4.69
CA ILE A 370 -18.28 -4.80 4.17
C ILE A 370 -16.85 -5.29 4.39
N GLU A 371 -15.86 -4.50 4.00
CA GLU A 371 -14.44 -4.82 4.18
C GLU A 371 -14.10 -5.09 5.65
N LYS A 372 -14.54 -4.24 6.58
CA LYS A 372 -14.32 -4.44 8.02
C LYS A 372 -14.98 -5.71 8.56
N LYS A 373 -16.09 -6.14 7.97
CA LYS A 373 -16.81 -7.37 8.32
C LYS A 373 -16.09 -8.62 7.81
N TYR A 374 -15.55 -8.58 6.59
CA TYR A 374 -14.90 -9.73 5.96
C TYR A 374 -13.37 -9.80 6.16
N LEU A 375 -12.73 -8.72 6.61
CA LEU A 375 -11.29 -8.65 6.92
C LEU A 375 -11.03 -8.33 8.40
N PRO A 376 -11.53 -9.13 9.37
CA PRO A 376 -11.34 -8.84 10.79
C PRO A 376 -9.86 -8.84 11.22
N TRP A 377 -9.00 -9.61 10.55
CA TRP A 377 -7.58 -9.75 10.88
C TRP A 377 -6.72 -8.53 10.53
N GLN A 378 -7.24 -7.58 9.74
CA GLN A 378 -6.50 -6.34 9.42
C GLN A 378 -6.67 -5.22 10.45
N LYS A 379 -7.53 -5.38 11.46
CA LYS A 379 -7.85 -4.32 12.46
C LYS A 379 -6.67 -3.84 13.32
N GLY A 380 -5.48 -4.43 13.22
CA GLY A 380 -4.29 -4.05 14.00
C GLY A 380 -3.25 -3.19 13.27
N ARG A 381 -3.47 -2.81 11.99
CA ARG A 381 -2.46 -2.12 11.16
C ARG A 381 -2.81 -0.69 10.73
N ASN A 382 -3.91 -0.12 11.23
CA ASN A 382 -4.37 1.23 10.91
C ASN A 382 -4.22 2.21 12.07
#